data_AF-A0A367I4B1-F1
#
_entry.id   AF-A0A367I4B1-F1
#
_cell.length_a   1.000
_cell.length_b   1.000
_cell.length_c   1.000
_cell.angle_alpha   90.00
_cell.angle_beta   90.00
_cell.angle_gamma   90.00
#
_symmetry.space_group_name_H-M   'P 1'
#
loop_
_entity.id
_entity.type
_entity.pdbx_description
1 polymer ?
#
loop_
_entity_poly.entity_id
_entity_poly.type
_entity_poly.pdbx_seq_one_letter_code
_entity_poly.pdbx_strand_id
1 'polypeptide(L)'
;MVEVGVRDAFAISAVISVMVFVMGSMMAFFAGGMDEDAISPALRTGAVLGTAVGAVLLMFTLARVRDRAEKGDVRAAVRAAEVDALRAEMAYLTDASDGAWDVEERVRRERGILTFDMHGLDAASAAGATERLLGIRESLQRVRLVTGRGEILHEKSANPGIRPAVLQRLRIGAEGVDWQVLVKAGSITLRPMGIAPSKAQRARRFAIFVVPMCTVMGFTFRDLAGTTMDDQGLAFGIAAGVLLTALLSSYRDRSG
;
A
#
# COMPACT_ATOMS: atom_id res chain seq x y z
N MET A 1 2.95 -13.32 -12.74
CA MET A 1 3.55 -12.02 -13.08
C MET A 1 5.04 -12.24 -13.23
N VAL A 2 5.63 -11.91 -14.38
CA VAL A 2 7.08 -12.04 -14.59
C VAL A 2 7.78 -10.99 -13.73
N GLU A 3 8.74 -11.43 -12.92
CA GLU A 3 9.50 -10.55 -12.02
C GLU A 3 10.56 -9.78 -12.81
N VAL A 4 10.57 -8.46 -12.67
CA VAL A 4 11.57 -7.58 -13.32
C VAL A 4 12.89 -7.73 -12.57
N GLY A 5 13.83 -8.45 -13.16
CA GLY A 5 15.17 -8.65 -12.62
C GLY A 5 16.13 -7.51 -12.99
N VAL A 6 17.37 -7.62 -12.52
CA VAL A 6 18.46 -6.69 -12.89
C VAL A 6 18.65 -6.63 -14.42
N ARG A 7 18.54 -7.78 -15.09
CA ARG A 7 18.63 -7.87 -16.55
C ARG A 7 17.54 -7.05 -17.26
N ASP A 8 16.32 -7.07 -16.73
CA ASP A 8 15.20 -6.32 -17.29
C ASP A 8 15.35 -4.82 -17.04
N ALA A 9 15.92 -4.42 -15.89
CA ALA A 9 16.25 -3.02 -15.60
C ALA A 9 17.22 -2.44 -16.64
N PHE A 10 18.26 -3.20 -17.01
CA PHE A 10 19.18 -2.83 -18.08
C PHE A 10 18.50 -2.78 -19.45
N ALA A 11 17.71 -3.80 -19.79
CA ALA A 11 17.02 -3.86 -21.08
C ALA A 11 16.04 -2.71 -21.28
N ILE A 12 15.19 -2.42 -20.28
CA ILE A 12 14.21 -1.33 -20.33
C ILE A 12 14.91 0.02 -20.46
N SER A 13 15.95 0.25 -19.65
CA SER A 13 16.67 1.52 -19.65
C SER A 13 17.42 1.74 -20.98
N ALA A 14 17.99 0.69 -21.56
CA ALA A 14 18.64 0.74 -22.87
C ALA A 14 17.64 1.05 -24.00
N VAL A 15 16.50 0.36 -24.02
CA VAL A 15 15.45 0.61 -25.04
C VAL A 15 14.95 2.04 -24.97
N ILE A 16 14.63 2.54 -23.76
CA ILE A 16 14.14 3.91 -23.60
C ILE A 16 15.24 4.93 -23.95
N SER A 17 16.50 4.66 -23.57
CA SER A 17 17.64 5.50 -23.97
C SER A 17 17.75 5.63 -25.49
N VAL A 18 17.59 4.52 -26.23
CA VAL A 18 17.63 4.52 -27.70
C VAL A 18 16.43 5.28 -28.28
N MET A 19 15.24 5.10 -27.73
CA MET A 19 14.04 5.85 -28.18
C MET A 19 14.23 7.36 -28.00
N VAL A 20 14.70 7.80 -26.84
CA VAL A 20 14.96 9.22 -26.55
C VAL A 20 16.09 9.75 -27.42
N PHE A 21 17.12 8.94 -27.68
CA PHE A 21 18.18 9.30 -28.62
C PHE A 21 17.62 9.61 -30.01
N VAL A 22 16.79 8.73 -30.57
CA VAL A 22 16.21 8.91 -31.90
C VAL A 22 15.30 10.13 -31.94
N MET A 23 14.37 10.25 -30.98
CA MET A 23 13.42 11.37 -30.95
C MET A 23 14.13 12.71 -30.72
N GLY A 24 15.09 12.76 -29.79
CA GLY A 24 15.88 13.96 -29.51
C GLY A 24 16.74 14.39 -30.69
N SER A 25 17.33 13.42 -31.41
CA SER A 25 18.08 13.69 -32.64
C SER A 25 17.17 14.25 -33.73
N MET A 26 16.00 13.65 -33.96
CA MET A 26 15.07 14.15 -34.98
C MET A 26 14.55 15.56 -34.65
N MET A 27 14.16 15.81 -33.39
CA MET A 27 13.73 17.15 -32.97
C MET A 27 14.83 18.20 -33.16
N ALA A 28 16.06 17.88 -32.76
CA ALA A 28 17.19 18.79 -32.93
C ALA A 28 17.52 19.04 -34.41
N PHE A 29 17.41 18.01 -35.25
CA PHE A 29 17.62 18.12 -36.70
C PHE A 29 16.56 19.01 -37.36
N PHE A 30 15.28 18.84 -37.00
CA PHE A 30 14.21 19.70 -37.50
C PHE A 30 14.34 21.15 -37.01
N ALA A 31 14.73 21.34 -35.75
CA ALA A 31 14.98 22.67 -35.21
C ALA A 31 16.18 23.36 -35.88
N GLY A 32 17.17 22.59 -36.33
CA GLY A 32 18.37 23.06 -37.02
C GLY A 32 18.21 23.32 -38.53
N GLY A 33 17.00 23.21 -39.08
CA GLY A 33 16.74 23.53 -40.49
C GLY A 33 16.98 22.39 -41.48
N MET A 34 17.34 21.19 -41.01
CA MET A 34 17.58 19.98 -41.82
C MET A 34 18.76 20.04 -42.80
N ASP A 35 19.71 20.96 -42.60
CA ASP A 35 20.94 21.02 -43.39
C ASP A 35 21.93 19.92 -42.97
N GLU A 36 22.85 19.57 -43.87
CA GLU A 36 23.87 18.53 -43.65
C GLU A 36 24.76 18.85 -42.44
N ASP A 37 25.04 20.13 -42.22
CA ASP A 37 25.79 20.65 -41.08
C ASP A 37 25.06 20.47 -39.73
N ALA A 38 23.73 20.32 -39.75
CA ALA A 38 22.90 20.14 -38.56
C ALA A 38 22.86 18.68 -38.07
N ILE A 39 23.31 17.71 -38.87
CA ILE A 39 23.24 16.27 -38.55
C ILE A 39 24.09 15.95 -37.31
N SER A 40 25.35 16.37 -37.28
CA SER A 40 26.27 16.06 -36.18
C SER A 40 25.84 16.70 -34.85
N PRO A 41 25.47 18.00 -34.79
CA PRO A 41 24.88 18.62 -33.61
C PRO A 41 23.59 17.94 -33.12
N ALA A 42 22.73 17.52 -34.05
CA ALA A 42 21.47 16.84 -33.71
C ALA A 42 21.71 15.47 -33.07
N LEU A 43 22.60 14.65 -33.65
CA LEU A 43 22.99 13.36 -33.08
C LEU A 43 23.65 13.52 -31.70
N ARG A 44 24.48 14.55 -31.52
CA ARG A 44 25.09 14.85 -30.22
C ARG A 44 24.03 15.21 -29.18
N THR A 45 23.04 16.01 -29.56
CA THR A 45 21.92 16.37 -28.68
C THR A 45 21.10 15.15 -28.29
N GLY A 46 20.74 14.31 -29.24
CA GLY A 46 20.08 13.04 -28.97
C GLY A 46 20.91 12.12 -28.07
N ALA A 47 22.23 12.04 -28.27
CA ALA A 47 23.12 11.24 -27.43
C ALA A 47 23.13 11.71 -25.98
N VAL A 48 23.22 13.02 -25.75
CA VAL A 48 23.16 13.61 -24.40
C VAL A 48 21.81 13.32 -23.75
N LEU A 49 20.70 13.55 -24.45
CA LEU A 49 19.36 13.29 -23.92
C LEU A 49 19.12 11.81 -23.62
N GLY A 50 19.47 10.93 -24.57
CA GLY A 50 19.29 9.48 -24.44
C GLY A 50 20.08 8.92 -23.27
N THR A 51 21.38 9.24 -23.19
CA THR A 51 22.25 8.79 -22.09
C THR A 51 21.80 9.31 -20.74
N ALA A 52 21.41 10.59 -20.64
CA ALA A 52 20.92 11.17 -19.39
C ALA A 52 19.63 10.49 -18.90
N VAL A 53 18.63 10.35 -19.77
CA VAL A 53 17.35 9.71 -19.41
C VAL A 53 17.55 8.23 -19.12
N GLY A 54 18.36 7.53 -19.92
CA GLY A 54 18.72 6.13 -19.71
C GLY A 54 19.40 5.89 -18.36
N ALA A 55 20.36 6.73 -17.99
CA ALA A 55 21.05 6.62 -16.71
C ALA A 55 20.12 6.86 -15.52
N VAL A 56 19.24 7.87 -15.59
CA VAL A 56 18.24 8.15 -14.55
C VAL A 56 17.28 6.97 -14.38
N LEU A 57 16.76 6.41 -15.48
CA LEU A 57 15.87 5.26 -15.43
C LEU A 57 16.57 4.01 -14.91
N LEU A 58 17.81 3.77 -15.30
CA LEU A 58 18.60 2.64 -14.81
C LEU A 58 18.82 2.74 -13.31
N MET A 59 19.23 3.91 -12.80
CA MET A 59 19.39 4.14 -11.37
C MET A 59 18.09 3.90 -10.61
N PHE A 60 16.97 4.43 -11.11
CA PHE A 60 15.67 4.28 -10.45
C PHE A 60 15.19 2.82 -10.45
N THR A 61 15.33 2.12 -11.57
CA THR A 61 14.90 0.73 -11.70
C THR A 61 15.77 -0.21 -10.86
N LEU A 62 17.09 -0.02 -10.83
CA LEU A 62 18.00 -0.78 -9.97
C LEU A 62 17.74 -0.51 -8.48
N ALA A 63 17.55 0.76 -8.10
CA ALA A 63 17.17 1.12 -6.73
C ALA A 63 15.87 0.41 -6.33
N ARG A 64 14.89 0.35 -7.24
CA ARG A 64 13.62 -0.34 -7.00
C ARG A 64 13.76 -1.86 -6.92
N VAL A 65 14.64 -2.48 -7.70
CA VAL A 65 14.94 -3.93 -7.62
C VAL A 65 15.59 -4.25 -6.27
N ARG A 66 16.58 -3.47 -5.86
CA ARG A 66 17.27 -3.61 -4.57
C ARG A 66 16.31 -3.42 -3.39
N ASP A 67 15.56 -2.32 -3.40
CA ASP A 67 14.58 -1.99 -2.36
C ASP A 67 13.51 -3.10 -2.24
N ARG A 68 13.14 -3.78 -3.33
CA ARG A 68 12.24 -4.94 -3.26
C ARG A 68 12.88 -6.18 -2.65
N ALA A 69 14.15 -6.46 -2.95
CA ALA A 69 14.87 -7.58 -2.36
C ALA A 69 15.04 -7.38 -0.85
N GLU A 70 15.53 -6.19 -0.44
CA GLU A 70 15.65 -5.80 0.96
C GLU A 70 14.28 -5.82 1.67
N LYS A 71 13.22 -5.29 1.04
CA LYS A 71 11.85 -5.39 1.56
C LYS A 71 11.34 -6.83 1.62
N GLY A 72 11.83 -7.74 0.78
CA GLY A 72 11.45 -9.15 0.78
C GLY A 72 11.90 -9.86 2.06
N ASP A 73 13.18 -9.72 2.38
CA ASP A 73 13.80 -10.29 3.57
C ASP A 73 13.26 -9.64 4.85
N VAL A 74 13.15 -8.30 4.86
CA VAL A 74 12.53 -7.55 5.96
C VAL A 74 11.08 -8.01 6.16
N ARG A 75 10.31 -8.19 5.08
CA ARG A 75 8.93 -8.71 5.20
C ARG A 75 8.90 -10.13 5.76
N ALA A 76 9.87 -10.99 5.47
CA ALA A 76 9.88 -12.33 6.05
C ALA A 76 10.15 -12.27 7.56
N ALA A 77 11.13 -11.46 7.98
CA ALA A 77 11.46 -11.24 9.38
C ALA A 77 10.30 -10.59 10.16
N VAL A 78 9.71 -9.51 9.64
CA VAL A 78 8.51 -8.87 10.22
C VAL A 78 7.39 -9.90 10.34
N ARG A 79 7.18 -10.72 9.31
CA ARG A 79 6.10 -11.69 9.31
C ARG A 79 6.24 -12.78 10.38
N ALA A 80 7.47 -13.18 10.69
CA ALA A 80 7.79 -14.10 11.78
C ALA A 80 7.60 -13.41 13.14
N ALA A 81 8.14 -12.21 13.30
CA ALA A 81 7.99 -11.41 14.52
C ALA A 81 6.51 -11.14 14.88
N GLU A 82 5.65 -10.90 13.89
CA GLU A 82 4.19 -10.75 14.10
C GLU A 82 3.54 -12.02 14.70
N VAL A 83 4.00 -13.20 14.27
CA VAL A 83 3.49 -14.48 14.80
C VAL A 83 3.96 -14.64 16.24
N ASP A 84 5.24 -14.41 16.50
CA ASP A 84 5.84 -14.55 17.82
C ASP A 84 5.23 -13.56 18.83
N ALA A 85 5.01 -12.30 18.41
CA ALA A 85 4.37 -11.29 19.25
C ALA A 85 2.94 -11.70 19.64
N LEU A 86 2.15 -12.20 18.69
CA LEU A 86 0.80 -12.66 18.98
C LEU A 86 0.79 -13.93 19.84
N ARG A 87 1.72 -14.87 19.62
CA ARG A 87 1.85 -16.07 20.44
C ARG A 87 2.24 -15.74 21.86
N ALA A 88 3.22 -14.88 22.06
CA ALA A 88 3.65 -14.44 23.38
C ALA A 88 2.50 -13.81 24.17
N GLU A 89 1.70 -12.94 23.53
CA GLU A 89 0.57 -12.29 24.19
C GLU A 89 -0.61 -13.26 24.47
N MET A 90 -0.79 -14.28 23.63
CA MET A 90 -1.89 -15.26 23.76
C MET A 90 -1.50 -16.52 24.55
N ALA A 91 -0.25 -16.69 24.97
CA ALA A 91 0.25 -17.90 25.63
C ALA A 91 -0.55 -18.29 26.89
N TYR A 92 -1.07 -17.30 27.62
CA TYR A 92 -1.89 -17.53 28.83
C TYR A 92 -3.19 -18.32 28.55
N LEU A 93 -3.68 -18.34 27.30
CA LEU A 93 -4.90 -19.05 26.93
C LEU A 93 -4.72 -20.57 26.98
N THR A 94 -3.49 -21.07 26.82
CA THR A 94 -3.21 -22.50 26.93
C THR A 94 -3.40 -23.00 28.36
N ASP A 95 -2.93 -22.23 29.33
CA ASP A 95 -3.16 -22.52 30.75
C ASP A 95 -4.63 -22.27 31.13
N ALA A 96 -5.23 -21.17 30.65
CA ALA A 96 -6.62 -20.81 30.98
C ALA A 96 -7.68 -21.74 30.38
N SER A 97 -7.32 -22.56 29.39
CA SER A 97 -8.20 -23.54 28.74
C SER A 97 -7.94 -24.98 29.19
N ASP A 98 -7.13 -25.19 30.23
CA ASP A 98 -6.70 -26.51 30.69
C ASP A 98 -6.11 -27.37 29.54
N GLY A 99 -5.39 -26.74 28.61
CA GLY A 99 -4.79 -27.41 27.44
C GLY A 99 -5.77 -27.73 26.30
N ALA A 100 -7.05 -27.35 26.39
CA ALA A 100 -8.00 -27.51 25.28
C ALA A 100 -7.73 -26.58 24.09
N TRP A 101 -6.96 -25.51 24.32
CA TRP A 101 -6.54 -24.55 23.31
C TRP A 101 -5.01 -24.38 23.33
N ASP A 102 -4.36 -24.68 22.20
CA ASP A 102 -2.90 -24.56 22.07
C ASP A 102 -2.52 -23.36 21.18
N VAL A 103 -1.60 -22.53 21.68
CA VAL A 103 -1.16 -21.31 21.01
C VAL A 103 -0.41 -21.58 19.71
N GLU A 104 0.37 -22.66 19.65
CA GLU A 104 1.16 -23.02 18.48
C GLU A 104 0.27 -23.46 17.32
N GLU A 105 -0.78 -24.25 17.59
CA GLU A 105 -1.74 -24.70 16.58
C GLU A 105 -2.68 -23.57 16.11
N ARG A 106 -3.12 -22.73 17.05
CA ARG A 106 -4.23 -21.77 16.85
C ARG A 106 -3.78 -20.37 16.41
N VAL A 107 -2.51 -20.02 16.62
CA VAL A 107 -1.89 -18.80 16.09
C VAL A 107 -0.91 -19.17 14.99
N ARG A 108 -1.32 -18.96 13.74
CA ARG A 108 -0.54 -19.34 12.56
C ARG A 108 -0.80 -18.43 11.37
N ARG A 109 0.08 -18.48 10.38
CA ARG A 109 -0.18 -17.84 9.09
C ARG A 109 -0.87 -18.77 8.13
N GLU A 110 -2.07 -18.40 7.70
CA GLU A 110 -2.80 -19.11 6.66
C GLU A 110 -2.86 -18.28 5.39
N ARG A 111 -2.31 -18.82 4.28
CA ARG A 111 -2.30 -18.16 2.97
C ARG A 111 -1.74 -16.72 3.04
N GLY A 112 -0.72 -16.51 3.87
CA GLY A 112 -0.04 -15.23 4.06
C GLY A 112 -0.69 -14.26 5.07
N ILE A 113 -1.83 -14.60 5.66
CA ILE A 113 -2.52 -13.76 6.66
C ILE A 113 -2.30 -14.36 8.05
N LEU A 114 -1.97 -13.52 9.05
CA LEU A 114 -1.91 -13.94 10.44
C LEU A 114 -3.32 -14.30 10.92
N THR A 115 -3.52 -15.56 11.28
CA THR A 115 -4.80 -16.10 11.74
C THR A 115 -4.69 -16.43 13.22
N PHE A 116 -5.67 -15.94 13.98
CA PHE A 116 -5.91 -16.29 15.36
C PHE A 116 -7.23 -17.06 15.43
N ASP A 117 -7.14 -18.35 15.71
CA ASP A 117 -8.29 -19.23 15.85
C ASP A 117 -8.80 -19.28 17.28
N MET A 118 -10.02 -18.79 17.48
CA MET A 118 -10.66 -18.69 18.79
C MET A 118 -11.59 -19.88 19.08
N HIS A 119 -11.62 -20.89 18.21
CA HIS A 119 -12.38 -22.12 18.46
C HIS A 119 -11.82 -22.86 19.68
N GLY A 120 -12.71 -23.29 20.57
CA GLY A 120 -12.34 -23.91 21.85
C GLY A 120 -12.25 -22.93 23.02
N LEU A 121 -12.29 -21.62 22.77
CA LEU A 121 -12.40 -20.61 23.83
C LEU A 121 -13.85 -20.39 24.25
N ASP A 122 -14.06 -19.96 25.50
CA ASP A 122 -15.32 -19.38 25.93
C ASP A 122 -15.44 -17.90 25.50
N ALA A 123 -16.64 -17.33 25.63
CA ALA A 123 -16.91 -15.95 25.20
C ALA A 123 -16.12 -14.90 26.00
N ALA A 124 -15.86 -15.11 27.29
CA ALA A 124 -15.11 -14.19 28.13
C ALA A 124 -13.62 -14.23 27.78
N SER A 125 -13.05 -15.43 27.62
CA SER A 125 -11.67 -15.62 27.18
C SER A 125 -11.44 -15.03 25.79
N ALA A 126 -12.37 -15.20 24.85
CA ALA A 126 -12.27 -14.60 23.52
C ALA A 126 -12.36 -13.06 23.55
N ALA A 127 -13.21 -12.49 24.40
CA ALA A 127 -13.28 -11.04 24.58
C ALA A 127 -11.99 -10.48 25.21
N GLY A 128 -11.45 -11.15 26.23
CA GLY A 128 -10.18 -10.78 26.87
C GLY A 128 -8.98 -10.91 25.93
N ALA A 129 -8.94 -11.95 25.10
CA ALA A 129 -7.93 -12.11 24.06
C ALA A 129 -8.02 -10.98 23.01
N THR A 130 -9.23 -10.55 22.67
CA THR A 130 -9.47 -9.42 21.76
C THR A 130 -8.94 -8.11 22.34
N GLU A 131 -9.12 -7.86 23.65
CA GLU A 131 -8.54 -6.71 24.35
C GLU A 131 -7.01 -6.68 24.23
N ARG A 132 -6.35 -7.78 24.60
CA ARG A 132 -4.90 -7.87 24.55
C ARG A 132 -4.35 -7.71 23.14
N LEU A 133 -5.05 -8.29 22.16
CA LEU A 133 -4.73 -8.14 20.74
C LEU A 133 -4.83 -6.68 20.26
N LEU A 134 -5.76 -5.88 20.80
CA LEU A 134 -5.80 -4.43 20.54
C LEU A 134 -4.60 -3.72 21.17
N GLY A 135 -4.15 -4.17 22.35
CA GLY A 135 -2.97 -3.64 23.05
C GLY A 135 -1.65 -3.80 22.28
N ILE A 136 -1.49 -4.90 21.54
CA ILE A 136 -0.29 -5.16 20.73
C ILE A 136 -0.41 -4.71 19.27
N ARG A 137 -1.40 -3.87 18.93
CA ARG A 137 -1.68 -3.42 17.55
C ARG A 137 -0.47 -2.85 16.81
N GLU A 138 0.49 -2.22 17.50
CA GLU A 138 1.67 -1.65 16.84
C GLU A 138 2.58 -2.72 16.23
N SER A 139 2.59 -3.91 16.84
CA SER A 139 3.35 -5.07 16.36
C SER A 139 2.62 -5.88 15.28
N LEU A 140 1.37 -5.54 14.95
CA LEU A 140 0.51 -6.33 14.08
C LEU A 140 0.03 -5.53 12.86
N GLN A 141 0.18 -6.11 11.68
CA GLN A 141 -0.45 -5.61 10.47
C GLN A 141 -1.89 -6.15 10.39
N ARG A 142 -2.10 -7.22 9.62
CA ARG A 142 -3.42 -7.76 9.30
C ARG A 142 -3.65 -9.06 10.02
N VAL A 143 -4.67 -9.09 10.86
CA VAL A 143 -5.06 -10.28 11.64
C VAL A 143 -6.44 -10.76 11.23
N ARG A 144 -6.60 -12.07 11.10
CA ARG A 144 -7.90 -12.73 10.94
C ARG A 144 -8.24 -13.44 12.23
N LEU A 145 -9.34 -13.05 12.86
CA LEU A 145 -9.95 -13.76 13.97
C LEU A 145 -10.92 -14.80 13.42
N VAL A 146 -10.76 -16.07 13.78
CA VAL A 146 -11.70 -17.14 13.45
C VAL A 146 -12.58 -17.38 14.66
N THR A 147 -13.79 -16.83 14.62
CA THR A 147 -14.76 -16.89 15.72
C THR A 147 -15.81 -17.99 15.54
N GLY A 148 -15.79 -18.68 14.39
CA GLY A 148 -16.86 -19.60 13.99
C GLY A 148 -18.11 -18.89 13.47
N ARG A 149 -19.03 -19.67 12.88
CA ARG A 149 -20.23 -19.13 12.22
C ARG A 149 -21.28 -18.62 13.22
N GLY A 150 -21.26 -19.14 14.45
CA GLY A 150 -22.26 -18.83 15.49
C GLY A 150 -23.58 -19.59 15.30
N GLU A 151 -23.59 -20.65 14.50
CA GLU A 151 -24.77 -21.48 14.23
C GLU A 151 -24.72 -22.74 15.11
N ILE A 152 -25.80 -23.07 15.81
CA ILE A 152 -25.89 -24.21 16.75
C ILE A 152 -25.87 -25.57 16.00
N LEU A 153 -26.02 -25.58 14.68
CA LEU A 153 -26.36 -26.75 13.86
C LEU A 153 -25.22 -27.75 13.58
N HIS A 154 -23.99 -27.50 14.04
CA HIS A 154 -22.88 -28.45 13.85
C HIS A 154 -22.18 -28.75 15.17
N GLU A 155 -21.91 -30.02 15.44
CA GLU A 155 -21.21 -30.55 16.62
C GLU A 155 -19.76 -30.01 16.75
N LYS A 156 -19.22 -29.45 15.65
CA LYS A 156 -17.93 -28.73 15.58
C LYS A 156 -18.08 -27.21 15.53
N SER A 157 -19.28 -26.68 15.78
CA SER A 157 -19.53 -25.25 15.73
C SER A 157 -19.08 -24.58 17.02
N ALA A 158 -18.20 -23.58 16.88
CA ALA A 158 -17.73 -22.77 17.98
C ALA A 158 -18.89 -22.24 18.83
N ASN A 159 -18.67 -22.09 20.13
CA ASN A 159 -19.64 -21.56 21.08
C ASN A 159 -20.30 -20.27 20.53
N PRO A 160 -21.64 -20.23 20.36
CA PRO A 160 -22.33 -19.12 19.67
C PRO A 160 -22.13 -17.75 20.34
N GLY A 161 -21.72 -17.72 21.61
CA GLY A 161 -21.42 -16.50 22.36
C GLY A 161 -20.11 -15.80 22.01
N ILE A 162 -19.14 -16.47 21.36
CA ILE A 162 -17.82 -15.91 21.06
C ILE A 162 -17.93 -14.71 20.13
N ARG A 163 -18.64 -14.88 19.00
CA ARG A 163 -18.69 -13.87 17.94
C ARG A 163 -19.34 -12.55 18.41
N PRO A 164 -20.50 -12.56 19.11
CA PRO A 164 -21.05 -11.34 19.69
C PRO A 164 -20.11 -10.65 20.66
N ALA A 165 -19.44 -11.41 21.55
CA ALA A 165 -18.52 -10.85 22.55
C ALA A 165 -17.30 -10.16 21.90
N VAL A 166 -16.69 -10.81 20.90
CA VAL A 166 -15.57 -10.25 20.13
C VAL A 166 -16.01 -8.99 19.37
N LEU A 167 -17.17 -9.01 18.72
CA LEU A 167 -17.68 -7.83 18.00
C LEU A 167 -17.98 -6.66 18.92
N GLN A 168 -18.57 -6.91 20.08
CA GLN A 168 -18.81 -5.87 21.08
C GLN A 168 -17.48 -5.26 21.53
N ARG A 169 -16.47 -6.08 21.82
CA ARG A 169 -15.14 -5.57 22.20
C ARG A 169 -14.49 -4.76 21.08
N LEU A 170 -14.54 -5.24 19.84
CA LEU A 170 -13.98 -4.52 18.69
C LEU A 170 -14.69 -3.19 18.43
N ARG A 171 -16.01 -3.09 18.63
CA ARG A 171 -16.73 -1.82 18.51
C ARG A 171 -16.23 -0.76 19.50
N ILE A 172 -15.80 -1.18 20.69
CA ILE A 172 -15.30 -0.27 21.73
C ILE A 172 -13.86 0.15 21.44
N GLY A 173 -13.00 -0.77 20.98
CA GLY A 173 -11.55 -0.53 20.95
C GLY A 173 -10.90 -0.39 19.57
N ALA A 174 -11.52 -0.88 18.50
CA ALA A 174 -10.87 -0.93 17.19
C ALA A 174 -10.67 0.47 16.58
N GLU A 175 -11.58 1.41 16.84
CA GLU A 175 -11.44 2.80 16.39
C GLU A 175 -10.26 3.50 17.07
N GLY A 176 -10.07 3.25 18.37
CA GLY A 176 -8.96 3.82 19.16
C GLY A 176 -7.57 3.37 18.71
N VAL A 177 -7.48 2.23 18.01
CA VAL A 177 -6.20 1.69 17.49
C VAL A 177 -6.08 1.75 15.95
N ASP A 178 -6.96 2.54 15.30
CA ASP A 178 -6.96 2.74 13.85
C ASP A 178 -7.13 1.43 13.04
N TRP A 179 -7.97 0.51 13.52
CA TRP A 179 -8.28 -0.73 12.83
C TRP A 179 -9.65 -0.69 12.13
N GLN A 180 -9.62 -1.10 10.87
CA GLN A 180 -10.82 -1.38 10.09
C GLN A 180 -11.27 -2.83 10.36
N VAL A 181 -12.50 -2.97 10.86
CA VAL A 181 -13.12 -4.26 11.14
C VAL A 181 -13.91 -4.73 9.91
N LEU A 182 -13.50 -5.85 9.33
CA LEU A 182 -14.15 -6.47 8.17
C LEU A 182 -14.81 -7.78 8.59
N VAL A 183 -16.13 -7.77 8.73
CA VAL A 183 -16.91 -8.92 9.21
C VAL A 183 -17.27 -9.84 8.04
N LYS A 184 -16.99 -11.14 8.17
CA LYS A 184 -17.39 -12.19 7.21
C LYS A 184 -18.15 -13.31 7.92
N ALA A 185 -18.75 -14.24 7.17
CA ALA A 185 -19.33 -15.44 7.75
C ALA A 185 -18.20 -16.31 8.36
N GLY A 186 -18.17 -16.46 9.68
CA GLY A 186 -17.21 -17.32 10.38
C GLY A 186 -15.88 -16.69 10.79
N SER A 187 -15.57 -15.47 10.34
CA SER A 187 -14.32 -14.79 10.66
C SER A 187 -14.46 -13.26 10.63
N ILE A 188 -13.59 -12.60 11.37
CA ILE A 188 -13.47 -11.15 11.42
C ILE A 188 -12.03 -10.81 11.03
N THR A 189 -11.85 -9.98 10.01
CA THR A 189 -10.50 -9.53 9.60
C THR A 189 -10.28 -8.11 10.09
N LEU A 190 -9.19 -7.91 10.80
CA LEU A 190 -8.72 -6.62 11.29
C LEU A 190 -7.63 -6.12 10.33
N ARG A 191 -7.83 -4.91 9.81
CA ARG A 191 -6.91 -4.28 8.87
C ARG A 191 -6.46 -2.93 9.42
N PRO A 192 -5.15 -2.63 9.45
CA PRO A 192 -4.68 -1.34 9.90
C PRO A 192 -5.03 -0.28 8.85
N MET A 193 -5.55 0.86 9.30
CA MET A 193 -5.92 1.99 8.44
C MET A 193 -4.68 2.72 7.86
N GLY A 194 -3.49 2.39 8.37
CA GLY A 194 -2.22 3.07 8.09
C GLY A 194 -1.97 4.21 9.05
N ILE A 195 -0.81 4.86 9.01
CA ILE A 195 -0.47 6.00 9.87
C ILE A 195 -0.96 7.29 9.20
N ALA A 196 -1.74 8.09 9.94
CA ALA A 196 -2.16 9.40 9.44
C ALA A 196 -0.95 10.33 9.28
N PRO A 197 -0.85 11.08 8.17
CA PRO A 197 0.21 12.07 8.03
C PRO A 197 0.06 13.14 9.11
N SER A 198 1.19 13.59 9.67
CA SER A 198 1.19 14.77 10.54
C SER A 198 0.68 16.00 9.78
N LYS A 199 0.17 16.99 10.52
CA LYS A 199 -0.29 18.27 9.93
C LYS A 199 0.80 18.92 9.06
N ALA A 200 2.05 18.88 9.51
CA ALA A 200 3.20 19.41 8.78
C ALA A 200 3.49 18.63 7.49
N GLN A 201 3.48 17.29 7.54
CA GLN A 201 3.65 16.45 6.34
C GLN A 201 2.54 16.67 5.33
N ARG A 202 1.28 16.78 5.78
CA ARG A 202 0.13 17.08 4.91
C ARG A 202 0.30 18.42 4.21
N ALA A 203 0.66 19.47 4.95
CA ALA A 203 0.90 20.80 4.40
C ALA A 203 2.03 20.81 3.37
N ARG A 204 3.16 20.15 3.69
CA ARG A 204 4.30 20.04 2.76
C ARG A 204 3.94 19.30 1.47
N ARG A 205 3.26 18.16 1.57
CA ARG A 205 2.78 17.41 0.40
C ARG A 205 1.86 18.28 -0.46
N PHE A 206 0.93 18.98 0.16
CA PHE A 206 0.02 19.87 -0.55
C PHE A 206 0.77 21.00 -1.29
N ALA A 207 1.69 21.68 -0.61
CA ALA A 207 2.44 22.80 -1.18
C ALA A 207 3.30 22.39 -2.41
N ILE A 208 3.89 21.19 -2.38
CA ILE A 208 4.73 20.69 -3.49
C ILE A 208 3.88 20.34 -4.72
N PHE A 209 2.71 19.71 -4.52
CA PHE A 209 1.96 19.11 -5.62
C PHE A 209 0.83 19.98 -6.16
N VAL A 210 0.39 21.01 -5.44
CA VAL A 210 -0.79 21.81 -5.85
C VAL A 210 -0.56 22.54 -7.17
N VAL A 211 0.60 23.18 -7.35
CA VAL A 211 0.92 23.93 -8.57
C VAL A 211 0.94 23.02 -9.81
N PRO A 212 1.76 21.96 -9.87
CA PRO A 212 1.79 21.10 -11.05
C PRO A 212 0.45 20.40 -11.31
N MET A 213 -0.30 19.99 -10.28
CA MET A 213 -1.62 19.39 -10.50
C MET A 213 -2.63 20.40 -11.04
N CYS A 214 -2.69 21.63 -10.51
CA CYS A 214 -3.57 22.66 -11.04
C CYS A 214 -3.22 23.03 -12.49
N THR A 215 -1.93 23.08 -12.83
CA THR A 215 -1.49 23.36 -14.21
C THR A 215 -1.95 22.26 -15.16
N VAL A 216 -1.65 21.00 -14.86
CA VAL A 216 -2.02 19.87 -15.73
C VAL A 216 -3.54 19.74 -15.82
N MET A 217 -4.25 19.76 -14.69
CA MET A 217 -5.70 19.62 -14.68
C MET A 217 -6.41 20.80 -15.33
N GLY A 218 -5.92 22.02 -15.11
CA GLY A 218 -6.44 23.23 -15.73
C GLY A 218 -6.40 23.15 -17.26
N PHE A 219 -5.23 22.84 -17.83
CA PHE A 219 -5.11 22.74 -19.29
C PHE A 219 -5.88 21.55 -19.87
N THR A 220 -5.82 20.39 -19.23
CA THR A 220 -6.56 19.21 -19.73
C THR A 220 -8.08 19.42 -19.75
N PHE A 221 -8.66 20.05 -18.72
CA PHE A 221 -10.10 20.32 -18.70
C PHE A 221 -10.50 21.52 -19.56
N ARG A 222 -9.61 22.51 -19.73
CA ARG A 222 -9.79 23.57 -20.73
C ARG A 222 -9.92 22.97 -22.14
N ASP A 223 -8.98 22.11 -22.51
CA ASP A 223 -8.98 21.46 -23.82
C ASP A 223 -10.20 20.56 -24.00
N LEU A 224 -10.61 19.85 -22.94
CA LEU A 224 -11.80 19.00 -22.96
C LEU A 224 -13.11 19.79 -23.13
N ALA A 225 -13.20 20.99 -22.54
CA ALA A 225 -14.38 21.84 -22.62
C ALA A 225 -14.53 22.49 -24.01
N GLY A 226 -13.44 22.59 -24.78
CA GLY A 226 -13.43 23.20 -26.11
C GLY A 226 -13.58 24.73 -26.07
N THR A 227 -13.57 25.35 -27.25
CA THR A 227 -13.45 26.82 -27.41
C THR A 227 -14.66 27.62 -26.91
N THR A 228 -15.79 26.97 -26.64
CA THR A 228 -17.01 27.64 -26.17
C THR A 228 -17.09 27.73 -24.65
N MET A 229 -16.32 26.91 -23.93
CA MET A 229 -16.36 26.80 -22.46
C MET A 229 -14.94 26.67 -21.84
N ASP A 230 -13.94 27.24 -22.50
CA ASP A 230 -12.53 27.06 -22.14
C ASP A 230 -12.21 27.64 -20.75
N ASP A 231 -12.73 28.82 -20.42
CA ASP A 231 -12.60 29.43 -19.09
C ASP A 231 -13.26 28.58 -17.98
N GLN A 232 -14.42 27.99 -18.26
CA GLN A 232 -15.12 27.12 -17.31
C GLN A 232 -14.40 25.78 -17.13
N GLY A 233 -13.87 25.22 -18.21
CA GLY A 233 -13.01 24.05 -18.19
C GLY A 233 -11.73 24.29 -17.39
N LEU A 234 -11.08 25.43 -17.60
CA LEU A 234 -9.88 25.84 -16.85
C LEU A 234 -10.17 25.97 -15.35
N ALA A 235 -11.24 26.70 -14.98
CA ALA A 235 -11.63 26.90 -13.59
C ALA A 235 -11.97 25.57 -12.90
N PHE A 236 -12.71 24.70 -13.59
CA PHE A 236 -13.03 23.36 -13.10
C PHE A 236 -11.76 22.52 -12.89
N GLY A 237 -10.85 22.52 -13.87
CA GLY A 237 -9.58 21.79 -13.79
C GLY A 237 -8.72 22.23 -12.62
N ILE A 238 -8.62 23.54 -12.36
CA ILE A 238 -7.92 24.09 -11.20
C ILE A 238 -8.58 23.63 -9.89
N ALA A 239 -9.90 23.73 -9.78
CA ALA A 239 -10.64 23.30 -8.59
C ALA A 239 -10.47 21.80 -8.32
N ALA A 240 -10.54 20.97 -9.37
CA ALA A 240 -10.29 19.53 -9.30
C ALA A 240 -8.84 19.23 -8.87
N GLY A 241 -7.87 19.99 -9.40
CA GLY A 241 -6.45 19.89 -9.04
C GLY A 241 -6.21 20.17 -7.55
N VAL A 242 -6.84 21.22 -7.00
CA VAL A 242 -6.80 21.53 -5.56
C VAL A 242 -7.41 20.39 -4.74
N LEU A 243 -8.60 19.91 -5.11
CA LEU A 243 -9.29 18.84 -4.40
C LEU A 243 -8.48 17.54 -4.38
N LEU A 244 -7.99 17.09 -5.54
CA LEU A 244 -7.20 15.88 -5.64
C LEU A 244 -5.88 15.99 -4.87
N THR A 245 -5.22 17.15 -4.93
CA THR A 245 -4.02 17.39 -4.13
C THR A 245 -4.34 17.33 -2.63
N ALA A 246 -5.47 17.87 -2.20
CA ALA A 246 -5.91 17.81 -0.80
C ALA A 246 -6.15 16.36 -0.34
N LEU A 247 -6.78 15.53 -1.17
CA LEU A 247 -7.01 14.10 -0.91
C LEU A 247 -5.71 13.28 -0.91
N LEU A 248 -4.80 13.54 -1.84
CA LEU A 248 -3.50 12.88 -1.91
C LEU A 248 -2.62 13.27 -0.73
N SER A 249 -2.67 14.54 -0.30
CA SER A 249 -1.90 15.02 0.85
C SER A 249 -2.32 14.33 2.16
N SER A 250 -3.59 13.93 2.29
CA SER A 250 -4.13 13.21 3.45
C SER A 250 -3.93 11.70 3.39
N TYR A 251 -3.30 11.18 2.34
CA TYR A 251 -3.06 9.75 2.19
C TYR A 251 -2.27 9.19 3.38
N ARG A 252 -2.86 8.18 4.02
CA ARG A 252 -2.28 7.45 5.16
C ARG A 252 -1.22 6.48 4.67
N ASP A 253 -0.10 6.40 5.38
CA ASP A 253 0.94 5.46 5.05
C ASP A 253 0.52 4.04 5.45
N ARG A 254 0.47 3.13 4.47
CA ARG A 254 0.09 1.71 4.62
C ARG A 254 1.24 0.77 4.28
N SER A 255 2.46 1.29 4.16
CA SER A 255 3.65 0.52 3.80
C SER A 255 4.25 -0.28 4.97
N GLY A 256 3.68 -0.08 6.17
CA GLY A 256 3.95 -0.89 7.35
C GLY A 256 3.83 -2.38 7.08
#